data_AF-A0A2E5NQ97-F1
#
_entry.id   AF-A0A2E5NQ97-F1
#
_cell.length_a   1.000
_cell.length_b   1.000
_cell.length_c   1.000
_cell.angle_alpha   90.00
_cell.angle_beta   90.00
_cell.angle_gamma   90.00
#
_symmetry.space_group_name_H-M   'P 1'
#
loop_
_entity.id
_entity.type
_entity.pdbx_description
1 polymer ?
#
loop_
_entity_poly.entity_id
_entity_poly.type
_entity_poly.pdbx_seq_one_letter_code
_entity_poly.pdbx_strand_id
1 'polypeptide(L)'
;MAADHETVTLRLPASLPIGDLPRVTLAALLRIHRVNPTDVGDLAASVQERAHEMNAAGSDVILDYQVSSAEVAIDLSGNGRTLRISAPRR
;
A
#
# COMPACT_ATOMS: atom_id res chain seq x y z
N MET A 1 1.98 -7.12 -24.79
CA MET A 1 3.19 -7.05 -23.95
C MET A 1 2.72 -7.08 -22.52
N ALA A 2 3.11 -8.07 -21.72
CA ALA A 2 2.82 -8.06 -20.30
C ALA A 2 3.64 -6.93 -19.69
N ALA A 3 2.99 -5.92 -19.12
CA ALA A 3 3.70 -4.91 -18.35
C ALA A 3 4.29 -5.61 -17.13
N ASP A 4 5.62 -5.58 -16.98
CA ASP A 4 6.29 -5.99 -15.74
C ASP A 4 5.70 -5.15 -14.60
N HIS A 5 4.77 -5.75 -13.85
CA HIS A 5 4.24 -5.17 -12.62
C HIS A 5 5.20 -5.54 -11.52
N GLU A 6 6.04 -4.59 -11.13
CA GLU A 6 6.84 -4.70 -9.92
C GLU A 6 5.89 -4.62 -8.72
N THR A 7 5.87 -5.70 -7.93
CA THR A 7 5.10 -5.80 -6.70
C THR A 7 6.04 -5.89 -5.52
N VAL A 8 5.85 -5.00 -4.55
CA VAL A 8 6.52 -5.09 -3.24
C VAL A 8 5.49 -5.50 -2.20
N THR A 9 5.78 -6.56 -1.45
CA THR A 9 4.89 -7.07 -0.41
C THR A 9 5.42 -6.70 0.98
N LEU A 10 4.59 -6.04 1.78
CA LEU A 10 4.81 -5.82 3.20
C LEU A 10 3.86 -6.70 4.00
N ARG A 11 4.40 -7.58 4.84
CA ARG A 11 3.62 -8.44 5.73
C ARG A 11 3.80 -8.01 7.19
N LEU A 12 2.69 -7.68 7.84
CA LEU A 12 2.65 -7.18 9.21
C LEU A 12 1.81 -8.14 10.06
N PRO A 13 2.39 -8.72 11.13
CA PRO A 13 1.65 -9.65 11.98
C PRO A 13 0.63 -8.91 12.86
N ALA A 14 -0.48 -9.57 13.18
CA ALA A 14 -1.51 -9.06 14.10
C ALA A 14 -0.95 -8.63 15.47
N SER A 15 0.14 -9.27 15.90
CA SER A 15 0.76 -9.07 17.21
C SER A 15 1.55 -7.77 17.34
N LEU A 16 1.77 -7.05 16.23
CA LEU A 16 2.54 -5.81 16.22
C LEU A 16 1.68 -4.64 15.70
N PRO A 17 1.71 -3.49 16.37
CA PRO A 17 1.06 -2.29 15.86
C PRO A 17 1.71 -1.88 14.53
N ILE A 18 0.87 -1.66 13.51
CA ILE A 18 1.30 -1.39 12.13
C ILE A 18 2.16 -0.12 11.95
N GLY A 19 2.12 0.82 12.90
CA GLY A 19 2.97 2.01 12.92
C GLY A 19 2.96 2.79 11.59
N ASP A 20 4.10 3.37 11.24
CA ASP A 20 4.27 4.12 9.98
C ASP A 20 4.79 3.26 8.82
N LEU A 21 5.01 1.95 9.02
CA LEU A 21 5.63 1.08 8.02
C LEU A 21 4.91 1.11 6.66
N PRO A 22 3.57 1.03 6.59
CA PRO A 22 2.88 1.12 5.30
C PRO A 22 3.16 2.42 4.54
N ARG A 23 3.22 3.53 5.27
CA ARG A 23 3.46 4.86 4.72
C ARG A 23 4.92 5.04 4.29
N VAL A 24 5.87 4.56 5.10
CA VAL A 24 7.31 4.61 4.79
C VAL A 24 7.63 3.77 3.55
N THR A 25 7.06 2.56 3.46
CA THR A 25 7.22 1.71 2.26
C THR A 25 6.67 2.41 1.03
N LEU A 26 5.47 2.97 1.09
CA LEU A 26 4.91 3.73 -0.03
C LEU A 26 5.81 4.91 -0.42
N ALA A 27 6.26 5.71 0.53
CA ALA A 27 7.13 6.85 0.26
C ALA A 27 8.45 6.44 -0.41
N ALA A 28 9.05 5.32 0.02
CA ALA A 28 10.23 4.76 -0.60
C ALA A 28 9.97 4.34 -2.06
N LEU A 29 8.85 3.67 -2.32
CA LEU A 29 8.45 3.25 -3.67
C LEU A 29 8.20 4.44 -4.60
N LEU A 30 7.43 5.43 -4.16
CA LEU A 30 7.21 6.65 -4.94
C LEU A 30 8.54 7.32 -5.31
N ARG A 31 9.51 7.35 -4.38
CA ARG A 31 10.83 7.89 -4.63
C ARG A 31 11.63 7.08 -5.66
N ILE A 32 11.62 5.75 -5.58
CA ILE A 32 12.29 4.85 -6.54
C ILE A 32 11.71 5.06 -7.95
N HIS A 33 10.39 5.14 -8.06
CA HIS A 33 9.69 5.31 -9.34
C HIS A 33 9.55 6.78 -9.79
N ARG A 34 10.18 7.72 -9.07
CA ARG A 34 10.14 9.17 -9.34
C ARG A 34 8.71 9.73 -9.48
N VAL A 35 7.78 9.23 -8.67
CA VAL A 35 6.40 9.73 -8.56
C VAL A 35 6.38 10.86 -7.55
N ASN A 36 5.76 11.99 -7.87
CA ASN A 36 5.59 13.07 -6.89
C ASN A 36 4.49 12.67 -5.91
N PRO A 37 4.72 12.72 -4.58
CA PRO A 37 3.70 12.39 -3.59
C PRO A 37 2.38 13.16 -3.75
N THR A 38 2.40 14.37 -4.32
CA THR A 38 1.17 15.12 -4.61
C THR A 38 0.30 14.48 -5.69
N ASP A 39 0.88 13.67 -6.58
CA ASP A 39 0.17 13.04 -7.69
C ASP A 39 -0.73 11.90 -7.20
N VAL A 40 -0.38 11.29 -6.07
CA VAL A 40 -1.13 10.19 -5.46
C VAL A 40 -2.05 10.65 -4.32
N GLY A 41 -2.14 11.96 -4.06
CA GLY A 41 -3.06 12.57 -3.10
C GLY A 41 -3.02 11.92 -1.72
N ASP A 42 -4.20 11.57 -1.21
CA ASP A 42 -4.38 11.01 0.14
C ASP A 42 -4.11 9.49 0.22
N LEU A 43 -3.57 8.87 -0.83
CA LEU A 43 -3.32 7.42 -0.91
C LEU A 43 -2.57 6.91 0.32
N ALA A 44 -1.52 7.62 0.75
CA ALA A 44 -0.72 7.24 1.91
C ALA A 44 -1.54 7.23 3.21
N ALA A 45 -2.41 8.22 3.40
CA ALA A 45 -3.27 8.32 4.58
C ALA A 45 -4.33 7.21 4.56
N SER A 46 -4.99 6.98 3.42
CA SER A 46 -6.00 5.92 3.29
C SER A 46 -5.43 4.52 3.51
N VAL A 47 -4.22 4.25 3.00
CA VAL A 47 -3.56 2.95 3.19
C VAL A 47 -3.19 2.74 4.65
N GLN A 48 -2.64 3.76 5.31
CA GLN A 48 -2.29 3.70 6.72
C GLN A 48 -3.53 3.45 7.59
N GLU A 49 -4.61 4.19 7.36
CA GLU A 49 -5.88 4.06 8.08
C GLU A 49 -6.45 2.64 7.93
N ARG A 50 -6.59 2.14 6.69
CA ARG A 50 -7.16 0.80 6.44
C ARG A 50 -6.28 -0.32 6.97
N ALA A 51 -4.97 -0.22 6.83
CA ALA A 51 -4.06 -1.20 7.42
C ALA A 51 -4.23 -1.23 8.94
N HIS A 52 -4.28 -0.06 9.58
CA HIS A 52 -4.45 0.05 11.03
C HIS A 52 -5.79 -0.54 11.49
N GLU A 53 -6.90 -0.26 10.81
CA GLU A 53 -8.21 -0.87 11.10
C GLU A 53 -8.16 -2.41 11.03
N MET A 54 -7.53 -2.97 10.00
CA MET A 54 -7.43 -4.43 9.84
C MET A 54 -6.57 -5.07 10.92
N ASN A 55 -5.46 -4.44 11.31
CA ASN A 55 -4.58 -4.95 12.37
C ASN A 55 -5.20 -4.80 13.76
N ALA A 56 -5.91 -3.69 14.02
CA ALA A 56 -6.66 -3.49 15.26
C ALA A 56 -7.76 -4.56 15.45
N ALA A 57 -8.28 -5.12 14.35
CA ALA A 57 -9.19 -6.27 14.37
C ALA A 57 -8.49 -7.62 14.64
N GLY A 58 -7.19 -7.63 14.95
CA GLY A 58 -6.41 -8.83 15.25
C GLY A 58 -5.96 -9.63 14.03
N SER A 59 -5.95 -9.02 12.84
CA SER A 59 -5.54 -9.68 11.60
C SER A 59 -4.06 -9.47 11.31
N ASP A 60 -3.43 -10.49 10.74
CA ASP A 60 -2.27 -10.27 9.88
C ASP A 60 -2.70 -9.41 8.69
N VAL A 61 -1.89 -8.42 8.35
CA VAL A 61 -2.11 -7.53 7.22
C VAL A 61 -1.01 -7.72 6.20
N ILE A 62 -1.41 -7.94 4.96
CA ILE A 62 -0.52 -8.03 3.80
C ILE A 62 -0.84 -6.84 2.91
N LEU A 63 0.18 -6.06 2.54
CA LEU A 63 0.05 -4.97 1.59
C LEU A 63 0.91 -5.29 0.37
N ASP A 64 0.26 -5.40 -0.79
CA ASP A 64 0.92 -5.57 -2.07
C ASP A 64 0.91 -4.24 -2.82
N TYR A 65 2.06 -3.58 -2.86
CA TYR A 65 2.27 -2.31 -3.54
C TYR A 65 2.62 -2.55 -5.01
N GLN A 66 1.87 -1.91 -5.90
CA GLN A 66 2.03 -1.98 -7.35
C GLN A 66 2.22 -0.55 -7.87
N VAL A 67 3.36 -0.29 -8.51
CA VAL A 67 3.62 1.00 -9.15
C VAL A 67 3.77 0.77 -10.65
N SER A 68 2.87 1.37 -11.42
CA SER A 68 2.91 1.31 -12.89
C SER A 68 3.12 2.71 -13.48
N SER A 69 3.19 2.81 -14.80
CA SER A 69 3.21 4.10 -15.50
C SER A 69 1.87 4.85 -15.41
N ALA A 70 0.76 4.17 -15.13
CA ALA A 70 -0.58 4.73 -15.13
C ALA A 70 -1.12 5.01 -13.73
N GLU A 71 -0.82 4.15 -12.77
CA GLU A 71 -1.36 4.21 -11.41
C GLU A 71 -0.38 3.69 -10.37
N VAL A 72 -0.62 4.13 -9.13
CA VAL A 72 -0.11 3.48 -7.93
C VAL A 72 -1.29 2.78 -7.27
N ALA A 73 -1.18 1.47 -7.07
CA ALA A 73 -2.21 0.65 -6.47
C ALA A 73 -1.65 -0.19 -5.32
N ILE A 74 -2.48 -0.42 -4.32
CA ILE A 74 -2.12 -1.14 -3.11
C ILE A 74 -3.28 -2.06 -2.78
N ASP A 75 -3.02 -3.37 -2.80
CA ASP A 75 -3.97 -4.38 -2.37
C ASP A 75 -3.68 -4.71 -0.89
N LEU A 76 -4.64 -4.44 -0.02
CA LEU A 76 -4.59 -4.71 1.41
C LEU A 76 -5.40 -5.97 1.71
N SER A 77 -4.76 -7.00 2.24
CA SER A 77 -5.39 -8.27 2.59
C SER A 77 -5.28 -8.57 4.08
N GLY A 78 -6.38 -9.05 4.67
CA GLY A 78 -6.46 -9.44 6.08
C GLY A 78 -7.87 -9.96 6.40
N ASN A 79 -7.98 -10.87 7.36
CA ASN A 79 -9.26 -11.52 7.72
C ASN A 79 -10.03 -12.12 6.53
N GLY A 80 -9.31 -12.71 5.56
CA GLY A 80 -9.92 -13.31 4.36
C GLY A 80 -10.56 -12.31 3.40
N ARG A 81 -10.33 -11.00 3.60
CA ARG A 81 -10.82 -9.93 2.73
C ARG A 81 -9.64 -9.20 2.09
N THR A 82 -9.84 -8.75 0.86
CA THR A 82 -8.90 -7.90 0.14
C THR A 82 -9.58 -6.61 -0.28
N LEU A 83 -8.88 -5.49 -0.09
CA LEU A 83 -9.31 -4.14 -0.46
C LEU A 83 -8.24 -3.52 -1.35
N ARG A 84 -8.64 -2.96 -2.50
CA ARG A 84 -7.73 -2.21 -3.37
C ARG A 84 -7.90 -0.72 -3.15
N ILE A 85 -6.80 -0.02 -2.92
CA ILE A 85 -6.74 1.44 -2.95
C ILE A 85 -5.80 1.84 -4.08
N SER A 86 -6.23 2.74 -4.95
CA SER A 86 -5.42 3.18 -6.09
C SER A 86 -5.54 4.67 -6.30
N ALA A 87 -4.49 5.26 -6.86
CA ALA A 87 -4.47 6.64 -7.34
C ALA A 87 -3.85 6.67 -8.74
N PRO A 88 -4.51 7.35 -9.71
CA PRO A 88 -3.91 7.56 -11.02
C PRO A 88 -2.70 8.48 -10.89
N ARG A 89 -1.66 8.24 -11.69
CA ARG A 89 -0.53 9.16 -11.82
C ARG A 89 -0.97 10.34 -12.68
N ARG A 90 -0.80 11.57 -12.18
CA ARG A 90 -1.11 12.82 -12.91
C ARG A 90 0.13 13.42 -13.54
#